data_AF-A0A2N6BT74-F1
#
_entry.id   AF-A0A2N6BT74-F1
#
_cell.length_a   1.000
_cell.length_b   1.000
_cell.length_c   1.000
_cell.angle_alpha   90.00
_cell.angle_beta   90.00
_cell.angle_gamma   90.00
#
_symmetry.space_group_name_H-M   'P 1'
#
loop_
_entity.id
_entity.type
_entity.pdbx_description
1 polymer ?
#
loop_
_entity_poly.entity_id
_entity_poly.type
_entity_poly.pdbx_seq_one_letter_code
_entity_poly.pdbx_strand_id
1 'polypeptide(L)' 'TPIAMEKELRFAIREGGRTVGAGVISEIIE' A
#
# COMPACT_ATOMS: atom_id res chain seq x y z
N THR A 1 -9.51 7.51 -7.31
CA THR A 1 -8.77 7.18 -8.54
C THR A 1 -8.13 5.83 -8.35
N PRO A 2 -8.35 4.86 -9.24
CA PRO A 2 -7.61 3.60 -9.21
C PRO A 2 -6.11 3.85 -9.39
N ILE A 3 -5.29 3.00 -8.78
CA ILE A 3 -3.82 3.05 -8.87
C ILE A 3 -3.35 1.73 -9.45
N ALA A 4 -2.40 1.77 -10.39
CA ALA A 4 -1.78 0.56 -10.91
C ALA A 4 -1.07 -0.18 -9.76
N MET A 5 -1.37 -1.46 -9.59
CA MET A 5 -0.86 -2.29 -8.51
C MET A 5 -0.59 -3.72 -8.97
N GLU A 6 0.37 -4.36 -8.32
CA GLU A 6 0.72 -5.77 -8.52
C GLU A 6 0.87 -6.47 -7.16
N LYS A 7 0.75 -7.81 -7.15
CA LYS A 7 1.05 -8.61 -5.96
C LYS A 7 2.52 -8.40 -5.56
N GLU A 8 2.80 -8.50 -4.26
CA GLU A 8 4.12 -8.25 -3.68
C GLU A 8 4.63 -6.79 -3.77
N LEU A 9 3.82 -5.87 -4.29
CA LEU A 9 4.13 -4.44 -4.26
C LEU A 9 4.14 -3.93 -2.82
N ARG A 10 5.21 -3.22 -2.45
CA ARG A 10 5.40 -2.66 -1.11
C ARG A 10 4.78 -1.27 -1.00
N PHE A 11 4.22 -0.95 0.15
CA PHE A 11 3.67 0.38 0.44
C PHE A 11 3.92 0.80 1.89
N ALA A 12 3.72 2.10 2.15
CA ALA A 12 3.80 2.70 3.47
C ALA A 12 2.47 3.35 3.86
N ILE A 13 2.09 3.26 5.13
CA ILE A 13 0.94 3.95 5.71
C ILE A 13 1.47 5.18 6.45
N ARG A 14 0.92 6.36 6.15
CA ARG A 14 1.40 7.63 6.70
C ARG A 14 0.29 8.45 7.32
N GLU A 15 0.56 9.02 8.49
CA GLU A 15 -0.33 9.92 9.24
C GLU A 15 0.48 11.13 9.73
N GLY A 16 -0.04 12.35 9.54
CA GLY A 16 0.64 13.57 9.99
C GLY A 16 2.05 13.75 9.42
N GLY A 17 2.32 13.23 8.22
CA GLY A 17 3.64 13.25 7.58
C GLY A 17 4.62 12.17 8.07
N ARG A 18 4.25 11.35 9.05
CA ARG A 18 5.08 10.27 9.60
C ARG A 18 4.63 8.90 9.10
N THR A 19 5.56 7.97 8.94
CA THR A 19 5.23 6.56 8.62
C THR A 19 4.80 5.85 9.89
N VAL A 20 3.64 5.22 9.86
CA VAL A 20 3.07 4.47 10.99
C VAL A 20 2.98 2.96 10.70
N GLY A 21 3.18 2.57 9.45
CA GLY A 21 3.21 1.17 9.05
C GLY A 21 3.80 0.97 7.66
N ALA A 22 4.17 -0.27 7.36
CA ALA A 22 4.58 -0.70 6.05
C ALA A 22 3.97 -2.07 5.75
N GLY A 23 3.69 -2.33 4.49
CA GLY A 23 3.02 -3.55 4.07
C GLY A 23 3.41 -3.95 2.66
N VAL A 24 2.89 -5.12 2.29
CA VAL A 24 3.02 -5.70 0.95
C VAL A 24 1.63 -6.16 0.50
N ILE A 25 1.30 -5.97 -0.78
CA ILE A 25 0.01 -6.39 -1.32
C ILE A 25 -0.01 -7.92 -1.47
N SER A 26 -0.90 -8.59 -0.73
CA SER A 26 -1.11 -10.04 -0.83
C SER A 26 -2.09 -10.44 -1.94
N GLU A 27 -3.14 -9.66 -2.13
CA GLU A 27 -4.23 -9.94 -3.07
C GLU A 27 -4.87 -8.64 -3.55
N ILE A 28 -5.38 -8.65 -4.80
CA ILE A 28 -6.09 -7.52 -5.41
C ILE A 28 -7.55 -7.92 -5.52
N ILE A 29 -8.44 -7.10 -4.97
CA ILE A 29 -9.91 -7.25 -4.98
C ILE A 29 -10.50 -6.02 -5.71
N GLU A 30 -11.55 -6.21 -6.50
CA GLU A 30 -12.24 -5.16 -7.29
C GLU A 30 -13.46 -4.55 -6.56
#